data_AF-A0A9W6XRS8-F1
#
_entry.id   AF-A0A9W6XRS8-F1
#
_cell.length_a   1.000
_cell.length_b   1.000
_cell.length_c   1.000
_cell.angle_alpha   90.00
_cell.angle_beta   90.00
_cell.angle_gamma   90.00
#
_symmetry.space_group_name_H-M   'P 1'
#
loop_
_entity.id
_entity.type
_entity.pdbx_description
1 polymer ?
#
loop_
_entity_poly.entity_id
_entity_poly.type
_entity_poly.pdbx_seq_one_letter_code
_entity_poly.pdbx_strand_id
1 'polypeptide(L)'
;MVGISAKQLPYQALHAGGTVEHYSHAFVAGDSRGHRTTIVLAVDGTDPTFPVRVATKEAIPREMMVKRVVYRHGNSIEDTNWRKLHTFCSGAAVACVRGRRRLTESEYESVRSLSTDS
;
A
#
# COMPACT_ATOMS: atom_id res chain seq x y z
N MET A 1 -21.34 0.11 21.57
CA MET A 1 -20.37 0.43 20.49
C MET A 1 -19.95 -0.89 19.86
N VAL A 2 -20.39 -1.19 18.64
CA VAL A 2 -19.99 -2.42 17.94
C VAL A 2 -18.59 -2.18 17.38
N GLY A 3 -17.59 -2.85 17.93
CA GLY A 3 -16.21 -2.74 17.45
C GLY A 3 -16.11 -3.29 16.03
N ILE A 4 -15.83 -2.44 15.07
CA ILE A 4 -15.50 -2.87 13.70
C ILE A 4 -14.20 -3.67 13.78
N SER A 5 -14.20 -4.90 13.29
CA SER A 5 -12.99 -5.72 13.22
C SER A 5 -12.00 -5.06 12.27
N ALA A 6 -10.71 -5.06 12.60
CA ALA A 6 -9.67 -4.55 11.69
C ALA A 6 -9.71 -5.21 10.30
N LYS A 7 -10.29 -6.42 10.18
CA LYS A 7 -10.52 -7.13 8.91
C LYS A 7 -11.66 -6.55 8.06
N GLN A 8 -12.55 -5.77 8.65
CA GLN A 8 -13.69 -5.13 7.99
C GLN A 8 -13.33 -3.73 7.45
N LEU A 9 -12.13 -3.23 7.73
CA LEU A 9 -11.65 -2.00 7.11
C LEU A 9 -11.41 -2.24 5.62
N PRO A 10 -11.93 -1.38 4.73
CA PRO A 10 -11.72 -1.54 3.30
C PRO A 10 -10.23 -1.42 3.00
N TYR A 11 -9.69 -2.39 2.25
CA TYR A 11 -8.34 -2.32 1.72
C TYR A 11 -8.21 -1.09 0.82
N GLN A 12 -7.07 -0.42 0.89
CA GLN A 12 -6.77 0.70 0.01
C GLN A 12 -5.77 0.29 -1.07
N ALA A 13 -5.97 0.76 -2.29
CA ALA A 13 -5.01 0.55 -3.36
C ALA A 13 -3.78 1.45 -3.16
N LEU A 14 -2.58 0.87 -3.25
CA LEU A 14 -1.32 1.61 -3.32
C LEU A 14 -0.72 1.44 -4.72
N HIS A 15 -0.32 2.56 -5.32
CA HIS A 15 0.21 2.60 -6.68
C HIS A 15 1.57 3.28 -6.72
N ALA A 16 2.41 2.82 -7.65
CA ALA A 16 3.61 3.54 -8.05
C ALA A 16 3.27 4.96 -8.52
N GLY A 17 4.14 5.92 -8.19
CA GLY A 17 3.97 7.35 -8.41
C GLY A 17 3.13 8.06 -7.34
N GLY A 18 2.49 7.34 -6.42
CA GLY A 18 1.80 7.97 -5.27
C GLY A 18 2.78 8.50 -4.24
N THR A 19 2.37 9.53 -3.49
CA THR A 19 3.16 10.08 -2.37
C THR A 19 2.61 9.56 -1.04
N VAL A 20 3.52 9.12 -0.18
CA VAL A 20 3.19 8.58 1.14
C VAL A 20 4.05 9.21 2.23
N GLU A 21 3.46 9.33 3.42
CA GLU A 21 4.13 9.64 4.67
C GLU A 21 4.38 8.35 5.46
N HIS A 22 5.55 8.25 6.07
CA HIS A 22 5.91 7.18 7.00
C HIS A 22 6.82 7.70 8.11
N TYR A 23 6.96 6.92 9.17
CA TYR A 23 7.98 7.16 10.19
C TYR A 23 9.16 6.22 9.95
N SER A 24 10.38 6.78 9.87
CA SER A 24 11.60 6.00 9.76
C SER A 24 11.81 5.12 11.00
N HIS A 25 12.28 3.89 10.79
CA HIS A 25 12.49 2.91 11.87
C HIS A 25 13.62 3.31 12.85
N ALA A 26 14.41 4.34 12.51
CA ALA A 26 15.41 4.91 13.42
C ALA A 26 14.78 5.65 14.62
N PHE A 27 13.49 6.00 14.55
CA PHE A 27 12.79 6.78 15.57
C PHE A 27 11.50 6.08 16.01
N VAL A 28 11.01 6.46 17.19
CA VAL A 28 9.70 6.00 17.68
C VAL A 28 8.60 6.66 16.85
N ALA A 29 7.57 5.90 16.48
CA ALA A 29 6.42 6.43 15.74
C ALA A 29 5.75 7.58 16.51
N GLY A 30 5.63 8.74 15.87
CA GLY A 30 5.15 9.99 16.49
C GLY A 30 6.24 11.01 16.80
N ASP A 31 7.52 10.62 16.75
CA ASP A 31 8.64 11.57 16.78
C ASP A 31 8.73 12.30 15.43
N SER A 32 8.65 13.63 15.46
CA SER A 32 8.75 14.48 14.27
C SER A 32 10.07 14.31 13.51
N ARG A 33 11.16 13.93 14.21
CA ARG A 33 12.47 13.67 13.58
C ARG A 33 12.43 12.47 12.62
N GLY A 34 11.55 11.52 12.92
CA GLY A 34 11.34 10.31 12.13
C GLY A 34 10.32 10.46 11.00
N HIS A 35 9.53 11.54 10.96
CA HIS A 35 8.53 11.74 9.91
C HIS A 35 9.20 11.99 8.55
N ARG A 36 8.78 11.23 7.54
CA ARG A 36 9.30 11.29 6.17
C ARG A 36 8.13 11.28 5.20
N THR A 37 8.27 12.04 4.11
CA THR A 37 7.37 12.00 2.96
C THR A 37 8.17 11.52 1.75
N THR A 38 7.67 10.54 1.02
CA THR A 38 8.39 9.90 -0.08
C THR A 38 7.45 9.43 -1.18
N ILE A 39 8.00 9.26 -2.39
CA ILE A 39 7.27 8.76 -3.55
C ILE A 39 7.43 7.26 -3.63
N VAL A 40 6.33 6.55 -3.84
CA VAL A 40 6.30 5.11 -4.10
C VAL A 40 6.82 4.87 -5.52
N LEU A 41 7.93 4.16 -5.65
CA LEU A 41 8.50 3.79 -6.95
C LEU A 41 7.87 2.50 -7.48
N ALA A 42 7.70 1.51 -6.61
CA ALA A 42 7.11 0.23 -6.97
C ALA A 42 6.43 -0.40 -5.75
N VAL A 43 5.40 -1.22 -6.02
CA VAL A 43 4.73 -2.04 -5.02
C VAL A 43 4.84 -3.48 -5.48
N ASP A 44 5.59 -4.28 -4.73
CA ASP A 44 5.74 -5.71 -4.94
C ASP A 44 4.93 -6.45 -3.88
N GLY A 45 3.75 -6.94 -4.26
CA GLY A 45 2.89 -7.70 -3.34
C GLY A 45 3.42 -9.11 -3.01
N THR A 46 4.48 -9.56 -3.69
CA THR A 46 5.06 -10.89 -3.50
C THR A 46 6.15 -10.90 -2.44
N ASP A 47 6.82 -9.76 -2.20
CA ASP A 47 7.81 -9.61 -1.13
C ASP A 47 7.11 -9.55 0.25
N PRO A 48 7.28 -10.57 1.11
CA PRO A 48 6.64 -10.60 2.42
C PRO A 48 7.25 -9.61 3.42
N THR A 49 8.47 -9.14 3.17
CA THR A 49 9.27 -8.33 4.10
C THR A 49 9.22 -6.86 3.71
N PHE A 50 9.53 -6.51 2.46
CA PHE A 50 9.61 -5.13 1.98
C PHE A 50 8.78 -4.90 0.70
N PRO A 51 7.44 -4.91 0.81
CA PRO A 51 6.56 -4.89 -0.35
C PRO A 51 6.52 -3.55 -1.11
N VAL A 52 7.21 -2.51 -0.62
CA VAL A 52 7.19 -1.17 -1.23
C VAL A 52 8.60 -0.64 -1.37
N ARG A 53 8.92 -0.19 -2.58
CA ARG A 53 10.16 0.55 -2.89
C ARG A 53 9.85 2.04 -2.99
N VAL A 54 10.61 2.85 -2.28
CA VAL A 54 10.42 4.31 -2.22
C VAL A 54 11.65 5.10 -2.68
N ALA A 55 11.43 6.34 -3.11
CA ALA A 55 12.47 7.21 -3.68
C ALA A 55 13.61 7.51 -2.70
N THR A 56 13.29 7.61 -1.40
CA THR A 56 14.28 7.81 -0.32
C THR A 56 15.19 6.62 -0.09
N LYS A 57 14.96 5.47 -0.76
CA LYS A 57 15.70 4.21 -0.61
C LYS A 57 15.66 3.59 0.79
N GLU A 58 14.82 4.13 1.68
CA GLU A 58 14.55 3.50 2.97
C GLU A 58 13.74 2.21 2.77
N ALA A 59 14.12 1.14 3.47
CA ALA A 59 13.37 -0.10 3.46
C ALA A 59 12.09 0.08 4.29
N ILE A 60 10.92 -0.07 3.66
CA ILE A 60 9.63 0.03 4.35
C ILE A 60 9.10 -1.38 4.62
N PRO A 61 9.17 -1.87 5.87
CA PRO A 61 8.68 -3.20 6.20
C PRO A 61 7.16 -3.28 6.09
N ARG A 62 6.65 -4.48 5.79
CA ARG A 62 5.22 -4.78 5.63
C ARG A 62 4.32 -4.38 6.82
N GLU A 63 4.88 -4.29 8.01
CA GLU A 63 4.16 -3.93 9.24
C GLU A 63 4.23 -2.44 9.59
N MET A 64 4.94 -1.63 8.80
CA MET A 64 5.06 -0.19 9.03
C MET A 64 3.72 0.52 8.81
N MET A 65 3.49 1.58 9.56
CA MET A 65 2.35 2.48 9.35
C MET A 65 2.70 3.48 8.27
N VAL A 66 1.80 3.63 7.30
CA VAL A 66 1.94 4.53 6.17
C VAL A 66 0.65 5.32 6.02
N LYS A 67 0.77 6.59 5.65
CA LYS A 67 -0.34 7.47 5.33
C LYS A 67 -0.17 7.94 3.90
N ARG A 68 -1.20 7.78 3.06
CA ARG A 68 -1.14 8.20 1.66
C ARG A 68 -1.51 9.67 1.58
N VAL A 69 -0.73 10.49 0.89
CA VAL A 69 -0.96 11.94 0.79
C VAL A 69 -1.49 12.33 -0.58
N VAL A 70 -0.87 11.79 -1.64
CA VAL A 70 -1.18 12.15 -3.02
C VAL A 70 -1.34 10.89 -3.87
N TYR A 71 -2.37 10.85 -4.71
CA TYR A 71 -2.53 9.82 -5.73
C TYR A 71 -1.44 9.93 -6.81
N ARG A 72 -1.25 8.87 -7.60
CA ARG A 72 -0.35 8.86 -8.77
C ARG A 72 -0.59 10.04 -9.74
N HIS A 73 -1.84 10.49 -9.86
CA HIS A 73 -2.24 11.56 -10.77
C HIS A 73 -2.11 12.97 -10.17
N GLY A 74 -1.51 13.12 -8.98
CA GLY A 74 -1.32 14.43 -8.34
C GLY A 74 -2.49 14.94 -7.50
N ASN A 75 -3.62 14.22 -7.46
CA ASN A 75 -4.76 14.59 -6.64
C ASN A 75 -4.46 14.35 -5.14
N SER A 76 -4.78 15.33 -4.30
CA SER A 76 -4.73 15.17 -2.84
C SER A 76 -5.75 14.13 -2.40
N ILE A 77 -5.38 13.32 -1.40
CA ILE A 77 -6.29 12.37 -0.75
C ILE A 77 -6.96 13.12 0.41
N GLU A 78 -8.29 13.07 0.50
CA GLU A 78 -9.01 13.66 1.64
C GLU A 78 -9.04 12.69 2.83
N ASP A 79 -9.26 11.39 2.58
CA ASP A 79 -9.30 10.32 3.59
C ASP A 79 -7.90 9.83 4.01
N THR A 80 -7.16 10.71 4.65
CA THR A 80 -5.72 10.58 4.91
C THR A 80 -5.43 9.93 6.26
N ASN A 81 -5.82 8.66 6.42
CA ASN A 81 -5.61 7.92 7.67
C ASN A 81 -4.30 7.12 7.66
N TRP A 82 -3.61 7.09 8.79
CA TRP A 82 -2.48 6.19 9.02
C TRP A 82 -2.97 4.74 9.06
N ARG A 83 -2.36 3.86 8.25
CA ARG A 83 -2.72 2.43 8.19
C ARG A 83 -1.49 1.54 8.08
N LYS A 84 -1.60 0.29 8.53
CA LYS A 84 -0.54 -0.70 8.37
C LYS A 84 -0.34 -1.05 6.90
N LEU A 85 0.90 -1.19 6.45
CA LEU A 85 1.21 -1.39 5.04
C LEU A 85 0.57 -2.67 4.45
N HIS A 86 0.45 -3.74 5.24
CA HIS A 86 -0.23 -4.98 4.83
C HIS A 86 -1.75 -4.83 4.56
N THR A 87 -2.36 -3.71 4.93
CA THR A 87 -3.77 -3.39 4.61
C THR A 87 -3.94 -2.68 3.28
N PHE A 88 -2.83 -2.46 2.55
CA PHE A 88 -2.87 -2.00 1.17
C PHE A 88 -2.78 -3.17 0.20
N CYS A 89 -3.46 -3.04 -0.92
CA CYS A 89 -3.35 -3.97 -2.05
C CYS A 89 -2.47 -3.34 -3.14
N SER A 90 -1.61 -4.15 -3.76
CA SER A 90 -0.96 -3.79 -5.02
C SER A 90 -2.03 -3.66 -6.10
N GLY A 91 -2.03 -2.52 -6.79
CA GLY A 91 -3.18 -1.98 -7.50
C GLY A 91 -3.64 -2.67 -8.78
N ALA A 92 -4.09 -3.92 -8.71
CA ALA A 92 -5.16 -4.39 -9.58
C ALA A 92 -6.49 -4.10 -8.85
N ALA A 93 -7.30 -3.16 -9.36
CA ALA A 93 -8.59 -2.77 -8.76
C ALA A 93 -9.52 -3.95 -8.45
N VAL A 94 -9.35 -5.08 -9.16
CA VAL A 94 -10.09 -6.33 -8.98
C VAL A 94 -9.73 -7.07 -7.69
N ALA A 95 -8.49 -6.94 -7.20
CA ALA A 95 -8.04 -7.58 -5.96
C ALA A 95 -8.55 -6.84 -4.71
N CYS A 96 -8.78 -5.53 -4.81
CA CYS A 96 -9.20 -4.68 -3.69
C CYS A 96 -10.64 -4.95 -3.21
N VAL A 97 -11.52 -5.44 -4.08
CA VAL A 97 -12.94 -5.72 -3.76
C VAL A 97 -13.15 -7.16 -3.28
N ARG A 98 -12.31 -8.11 -3.70
CA ARG A 98 -12.45 -9.54 -3.39
C ARG A 98 -11.46 -10.00 -2.32
N GLY A 99 -11.41 -9.28 -1.20
CA GLY A 99 -10.64 -9.71 -0.03
C GLY A 99 -11.00 -11.14 0.38
N ARG A 100 -10.10 -12.09 0.04
CA ARG A 100 -10.11 -13.53 0.36
C ARG A 100 -11.01 -14.48 -0.47
N ARG A 101 -11.09 -14.34 -1.78
CA ARG A 101 -11.25 -15.56 -2.62
C ARG A 101 -9.88 -15.93 -3.19
N ARG A 102 -9.45 -17.19 -3.01
CA ARG A 102 -8.35 -17.75 -3.82
C ARG A 102 -8.76 -17.48 -5.26
N LEU A 103 -7.97 -16.70 -5.99
CA LEU A 103 -8.13 -16.59 -7.43
C LEU A 103 -8.01 -18.02 -7.97
N THR A 104 -8.99 -18.47 -8.74
CA THR A 104 -8.83 -19.69 -9.50
C THR A 104 -7.73 -19.48 -10.55
N GLU A 105 -7.07 -20.53 -11.00
CA GLU A 105 -5.94 -20.41 -11.96
C GLU A 105 -6.31 -19.59 -13.20
N SER A 106 -7.57 -19.69 -13.65
CA SER A 106 -8.14 -18.90 -14.75
C SER A 106 -8.16 -17.39 -14.49
N GLU A 107 -8.45 -16.94 -13.26
CA GLU A 107 -8.44 -15.51 -12.93
C GLU A 107 -7.00 -14.99 -12.79
N TYR A 108 -6.06 -15.86 -12.37
CA TYR A 108 -4.63 -15.53 -12.29
C TYR A 108 -4.03 -15.28 -13.68
N GLU A 109 -4.43 -16.09 -14.67
CA GLU A 109 -3.95 -15.98 -16.05
C GLU A 109 -4.53 -14.75 -16.78
N SER A 110 -5.75 -14.33 -16.43
CA SER A 110 -6.35 -13.10 -16.94
C SER A 110 -5.68 -11.83 -16.37
N VAL A 111 -5.28 -11.84 -15.09
CA VAL A 111 -4.52 -10.72 -14.49
C VAL A 111 -3.09 -10.66 -15.03
N ARG A 112 -2.47 -11.82 -15.31
CA ARG A 112 -1.13 -11.90 -15.88
C ARG A 112 -1.08 -11.43 -17.34
N SER A 113 -2.07 -11.79 -18.16
CA SER A 113 -2.17 -11.34 -19.56
C SER A 113 -2.38 -9.83 -19.70
N LEU A 114 -3.13 -9.20 -18.78
CA LEU A 114 -3.29 -7.74 -18.73
C LEU A 114 -2.01 -6.97 -18.35
N SER A 115 -1.01 -7.65 -17.77
CA SER A 115 0.28 -7.03 -17.41
C SER A 115 1.37 -7.16 -18.48
N THR A 116 1.11 -7.92 -19.55
CA THR A 116 2.07 -8.19 -20.65
C THR A 116 1.81 -7.40 -21.93
N ASP A 117 0.71 -6.63 -22.03
CA ASP A 117 0.42 -5.76 -23.18
C ASP A 117 0.84 -4.29 -22.95
N SER A 118 2.12 -4.06 -22.64
CA SER A 118 2.79 -2.76 -22.80
C SER A 118 4.20 -2.93 -23.33
#